data_AF-A0A7C7D472-F1
#
_entry.id   AF-A0A7C7D472-F1
#
_cell.length_a   1.000
_cell.length_b   1.000
_cell.length_c   1.000
_cell.angle_alpha   90.00
_cell.angle_beta   90.00
_cell.angle_gamma   90.00
#
_symmetry.space_group_name_H-M   'P 1'
#
loop_
_entity.id
_entity.type
_entity.pdbx_description
1 polymer ?
#
loop_
_entity_poly.entity_id
_entity_poly.type
_entity_poly.pdbx_seq_one_letter_code
_entity_poly.pdbx_strand_id
1 'polypeptide(L)' 'SNKGYARMCFFTDKFKVQDIIGKSIIIHENPDDYRTQPAGAAGKRLACGIIRML' A
#
# COMPACT_ATOMS: atom_id res chain seq x y z
N SER A 1 -18.12 -8.52 -11.23
CA SER A 1 -17.50 -8.56 -9.89
C SER A 1 -16.53 -9.74 -9.81
N ASN A 2 -15.33 -9.55 -9.27
CA ASN A 2 -14.28 -10.57 -9.15
C ASN A 2 -14.27 -11.26 -7.77
N LYS A 3 -15.45 -11.36 -7.12
CA LYS A 3 -15.64 -11.97 -5.78
C LYS A 3 -14.77 -11.36 -4.68
N GLY A 4 -14.42 -10.07 -4.77
CA GLY A 4 -13.64 -9.36 -3.76
C GLY A 4 -12.14 -9.63 -3.79
N TYR A 5 -11.63 -10.31 -4.83
CA TYR A 5 -10.20 -10.51 -5.00
C TYR A 5 -9.51 -9.25 -5.53
N ALA A 6 -8.37 -8.88 -4.96
CA ALA A 6 -7.50 -7.84 -5.47
C ALA A 6 -6.06 -8.38 -5.57
N ARG A 7 -5.40 -8.17 -6.71
CA ARG A 7 -4.00 -8.54 -6.93
C ARG A 7 -3.28 -7.39 -7.63
N MET A 8 -2.13 -7.00 -7.09
CA MET A 8 -1.21 -6.05 -7.68
C MET A 8 0.20 -6.56 -7.47
N CYS A 9 1.03 -6.52 -8.51
CA CYS A 9 2.45 -6.85 -8.44
C CYS A 9 3.21 -5.76 -9.19
N PHE A 10 4.24 -5.20 -8.56
CA PHE A 10 5.12 -4.21 -9.17
C PHE A 10 6.54 -4.40 -8.64
N PHE A 11 7.52 -3.92 -9.40
CA PHE A 11 8.92 -3.90 -9.01
C PHE A 11 9.34 -2.45 -8.72
N THR A 12 10.19 -2.27 -7.71
CA THR A 12 10.74 -0.98 -7.33
C THR A 12 12.13 -1.18 -6.71
N ASP A 13 13.02 -0.22 -6.93
CA ASP A 13 14.35 -0.13 -6.34
C ASP A 13 14.47 1.03 -5.34
N LYS A 14 13.36 1.73 -5.05
CA LYS A 14 13.31 2.89 -4.14
C LYS A 14 13.68 2.58 -2.68
N PHE A 15 13.65 1.32 -2.27
CA PHE A 15 14.02 0.87 -0.92
C PHE A 15 14.51 -0.58 -0.95
N LYS A 16 15.25 -0.99 0.07
CA LYS A 16 15.63 -2.40 0.29
C LYS A 16 14.61 -3.09 1.18
N VAL A 17 14.55 -4.42 1.11
CA VAL A 17 13.61 -5.22 1.93
C VAL A 17 13.77 -4.93 3.43
N GLN A 18 15.00 -4.81 3.91
CA GLN A 18 15.28 -4.50 5.32
C GLN A 18 14.67 -3.16 5.79
N ASP A 19 14.52 -2.18 4.89
CA ASP A 19 14.03 -0.85 5.23
C ASP A 19 12.52 -0.85 5.50
N ILE A 20 11.80 -1.89 5.09
CA ILE A 20 10.34 -1.99 5.19
C ILE A 20 9.84 -3.04 6.18
N ILE A 21 10.71 -3.91 6.72
CA ILE A 21 10.34 -4.84 7.79
C ILE A 21 9.86 -4.04 9.01
N GLY A 22 8.74 -4.45 9.61
CA GLY A 22 8.09 -3.77 10.73
C GLY A 22 7.25 -2.55 10.34
N LYS A 23 7.30 -2.09 9.07
CA LYS A 23 6.37 -1.07 8.56
C LYS A 23 5.03 -1.68 8.19
N SER A 24 4.02 -0.84 7.97
CA SER A 24 2.68 -1.26 7.59
C SER A 24 2.39 -0.94 6.12
N ILE A 25 1.68 -1.85 5.45
CA ILE A 25 0.97 -1.60 4.19
C ILE A 25 -0.43 -1.10 4.55
N ILE A 26 -0.89 -0.04 3.86
CA ILE A 26 -2.24 0.52 4.01
C ILE A 26 -2.93 0.48 2.65
N ILE A 27 -4.14 -0.06 2.61
CA ILE A 27 -5.01 0.00 1.42
C ILE A 27 -6.01 1.15 1.64
N HIS A 28 -6.09 2.06 0.67
CA HIS A 28 -7.02 3.18 0.68
C HIS A 28 -8.25 2.91 -0.20
N GLU A 29 -9.28 3.73 -0.03
CA GLU A 29 -10.55 3.67 -0.76
C GLU A 29 -10.43 4.07 -2.23
N ASN A 30 -9.61 5.07 -2.52
CA ASN A 30 -9.38 5.61 -3.85
C ASN A 30 -7.89 5.51 -4.24
N PRO A 31 -7.57 5.58 -5.54
CA PRO A 31 -6.19 5.72 -6.01
C PRO A 31 -5.51 6.98 -5.48
N ASP A 32 -4.18 6.94 -5.40
CA ASP A 32 -3.35 8.10 -5.12
C ASP A 32 -3.34 9.05 -6.34
N ASP A 33 -3.52 10.35 -6.11
CA ASP A 33 -3.52 11.40 -7.14
C ASP A 33 -2.12 11.93 -7.51
N TYR A 34 -1.07 11.48 -6.80
CA TYR A 34 0.33 11.87 -6.94
C TYR A 34 0.61 13.37 -6.79
N ARG A 35 -0.32 14.13 -6.19
CA ARG A 35 -0.21 15.59 -6.03
C ARG A 35 -0.44 16.00 -4.58
N THR A 36 -1.57 15.62 -4.01
CA THR A 36 -1.97 16.03 -2.67
C THR A 36 -1.27 15.16 -1.65
N GLN A 37 -0.56 15.79 -0.71
CA GLN A 37 0.12 15.08 0.37
C GLN A 37 -0.71 15.19 1.65
N PRO A 38 -0.69 14.17 2.53
CA PRO A 38 0.24 13.05 2.58
C PRO A 38 -0.24 11.73 1.93
N ALA A 39 -1.50 11.64 1.50
CA ALA A 39 -2.11 10.37 1.08
C ALA A 39 -2.78 10.44 -0.30
N GLY A 40 -2.41 11.39 -1.16
CA GLY A 40 -2.85 11.42 -2.55
C GLY A 40 -4.35 11.57 -2.75
N ALA A 41 -5.05 12.26 -1.84
CA ALA A 41 -6.51 12.30 -1.81
C ALA A 41 -7.20 10.90 -1.83
N ALA A 42 -6.50 9.86 -1.36
CA ALA A 42 -6.93 8.47 -1.48
C ALA A 42 -8.13 8.07 -0.58
N GLY A 43 -8.64 8.98 0.25
CA GLY A 43 -9.81 8.72 1.09
C GLY A 43 -9.53 7.81 2.30
N LYS A 44 -10.51 6.99 2.69
CA LYS A 44 -10.44 6.17 3.92
C LYS A 44 -9.40 5.05 3.81
N ARG A 45 -8.88 4.61 4.95
CA ARG A 45 -8.04 3.40 5.07
C ARG A 45 -8.94 2.18 5.21
N LEU A 46 -8.95 1.30 4.22
CA LEU A 46 -9.78 0.10 4.17
C LEU A 46 -9.12 -1.11 4.83
N ALA A 47 -7.80 -1.21 4.78
CA ALA A 47 -7.06 -2.31 5.39
C ALA A 47 -5.65 -1.90 5.80
N CYS A 48 -5.08 -2.63 6.77
CA CYS A 48 -3.68 -2.49 7.19
C CYS A 48 -3.05 -3.85 7.49
N GLY A 49 -1.72 -3.94 7.36
CA GLY A 49 -0.96 -5.12 7.74
C GLY A 49 0.52 -4.82 7.92
N ILE A 50 1.14 -5.45 8.92
CA ILE A 50 2.58 -5.29 9.21
C ILE A 50 3.38 -6.23 8.32
N ILE A 51 4.43 -5.72 7.69
CA ILE A 51 5.40 -6.50 6.94
C ILE A 51 6.33 -7.19 7.95
N ARG A 52 6.33 -8.53 7.97
CA ARG A 52 7.14 -9.34 8.89
C ARG A 52 8.20 -10.13 8.13
N MET A 53 9.34 -10.34 8.77
CA MET A 53 10.25 -11.40 8.39
C MET A 53 9.66 -12.72 8.90
N LEU A 54 9.67 -13.76 8.05
CA LEU A 54 9.28 -15.12 8.42
C LEU A 54 10.45 -15.84 9.08
#